data_AF-A0A927FWA7-F1
#
_entry.id   AF-A0A927FWA7-F1
#
_cell.length_a   1.000
_cell.length_b   1.000
_cell.length_c   1.000
_cell.angle_alpha   90.00
_cell.angle_beta   90.00
_cell.angle_gamma   90.00
#
_symmetry.space_group_name_H-M   'P 1'
#
loop_
_entity.id
_entity.type
_entity.pdbx_description
1 polymer ?
#
loop_
_entity_poly.entity_id
_entity_poly.type
_entity_poly.pdbx_seq_one_letter_code
_entity_poly.pdbx_strand_id
1 'polypeptide(L)'
;MLRSERNLVEHIANQRGYDLAQQSEAGELLLRSSLVPGEVRVSSAGNERFRLCFNLPAVDKEIRREFTEHLMENELVTRETGLYTILGRAFELSAALPSEPLRRFHQAIGNLPSTERHLLTLQRVGQDIFRGALEQYWGNRCAITNVGDRELLRASHIKPWAQCASDEERLDVFNGILLAAHLDAAFDKHLMTISSDGLVQFSPRLSQEALGVLNPGGGPLVVAVAPSHQRYLAEHRETFLRAMV
;
A
#
# COMPACT_ATOMS: atom_id res chain seq x y z
N MET A 1 30.85 5.88 -5.04
CA MET A 1 29.98 6.23 -6.18
C MET A 1 30.68 7.29 -7.02
N LEU A 2 30.71 7.11 -8.34
CA LEU A 2 31.25 8.10 -9.28
C LEU A 2 30.37 9.36 -9.32
N ARG A 3 30.92 10.48 -9.78
CA ARG A 3 30.15 11.75 -9.91
C ARG A 3 28.97 11.61 -10.88
N SER A 4 29.15 10.87 -11.97
CA SER A 4 28.09 10.59 -12.95
C SER A 4 26.95 9.77 -12.35
N GLU A 5 27.27 8.68 -11.64
CA GLU A 5 26.32 7.86 -10.91
C GLU A 5 25.52 8.69 -9.89
N ARG A 6 26.19 9.58 -9.14
CA ARG A 6 25.51 10.48 -8.20
C ARG A 6 24.49 11.37 -8.89
N ASN A 7 24.90 12.08 -9.94
CA ASN A 7 24.01 13.00 -10.65
C ASN A 7 22.76 12.28 -11.18
N LEU A 8 22.93 11.05 -11.67
CA LEU A 8 21.82 10.19 -12.09
C LEU A 8 20.86 9.88 -10.93
N VAL A 9 21.40 9.41 -9.80
CA VAL A 9 20.59 9.08 -8.62
C VAL A 9 19.86 10.32 -8.10
N GLU A 10 20.53 11.46 -7.98
CA GLU A 10 19.91 12.73 -7.55
C GLU A 10 18.81 13.18 -8.51
N HIS A 11 19.02 13.04 -9.82
CA HIS A 11 18.00 13.38 -10.82
C HIS A 11 16.74 12.51 -10.68
N ILE A 12 16.93 11.19 -10.56
CA ILE A 12 15.83 10.24 -10.36
C ILE A 12 15.13 10.50 -9.02
N ALA A 13 15.89 10.73 -7.95
CA ALA A 13 15.38 11.00 -6.62
C ALA A 13 14.45 12.22 -6.62
N ASN A 14 14.89 13.34 -7.25
CA ASN A 14 14.07 14.54 -7.38
C ASN A 14 12.77 14.29 -8.16
N GLN A 15 12.82 13.55 -9.26
CA GLN A 15 11.63 13.18 -10.02
C GLN A 15 10.64 12.30 -9.24
N ARG A 16 11.12 11.61 -8.20
CA ARG A 16 10.32 10.74 -7.33
C ARG A 16 9.95 11.38 -5.99
N GLY A 17 10.21 12.68 -5.81
CA GLY A 17 9.79 13.43 -4.63
C GLY A 17 10.80 13.48 -3.48
N TYR A 18 12.03 13.01 -3.69
CA TYR A 18 13.13 13.17 -2.75
C TYR A 18 13.92 14.45 -3.10
N ASP A 19 13.56 15.55 -2.43
CA ASP A 19 14.10 16.91 -2.64
C ASP A 19 15.37 17.19 -1.84
N LEU A 20 15.77 16.28 -0.94
CA LEU A 20 16.93 16.44 -0.08
C LEU A 20 17.93 15.30 -0.31
N ALA A 21 19.04 15.61 -0.97
CA ALA A 21 20.16 14.68 -1.18
C ALA A 21 21.40 15.14 -0.41
N GLN A 22 21.97 14.25 0.41
CA GLN A 22 23.18 14.52 1.17
C GLN A 22 24.15 13.34 1.08
N GLN A 23 25.43 13.63 0.86
CA GLN A 23 26.45 12.59 0.89
C GLN A 23 26.84 12.26 2.34
N SER A 24 26.89 10.96 2.67
CA SER A 24 27.42 10.49 3.96
C SER A 24 28.95 10.42 3.96
N GLU A 25 29.55 10.38 5.15
CA GLU A 25 31.00 10.18 5.31
C GLU A 25 31.50 8.86 4.71
N ALA A 26 30.64 7.84 4.68
CA ALA A 26 30.91 6.54 4.07
C ALA A 26 30.77 6.54 2.53
N GLY A 27 30.45 7.68 1.91
CA GLY A 27 30.33 7.82 0.46
C GLY A 27 29.00 7.34 -0.13
N GLU A 28 27.99 7.10 0.73
CA GLU A 28 26.61 6.82 0.33
C GLU A 28 25.88 8.14 0.02
N LEU A 29 24.83 8.07 -0.79
CA LEU A 29 23.91 9.17 -1.00
C LEU A 29 22.64 8.93 -0.16
N LEU A 30 22.38 9.83 0.77
CA LEU A 30 21.20 9.85 1.63
C LEU A 30 20.11 10.69 0.95
N LEU A 31 18.97 10.08 0.66
CA LEU A 31 17.83 10.70 0.02
C LEU A 31 16.69 10.84 1.03
N ARG A 32 16.15 12.04 1.17
CA ARG A 32 15.02 12.35 2.05
C ARG A 32 14.00 13.19 1.30
N SER A 33 12.77 13.19 1.81
CA SER A 33 11.69 14.04 1.33
C SER A 33 11.19 14.96 2.43
N SER A 34 10.82 16.19 2.08
CA SER A 34 10.07 17.08 2.96
C SER A 34 8.58 16.69 3.10
N LEU A 35 8.07 15.81 2.22
CA LEU A 35 6.65 15.44 2.15
C LEU A 35 6.33 14.12 2.87
N VAL A 36 7.29 13.20 2.94
CA VAL A 36 7.09 11.86 3.50
C VAL A 36 8.22 11.52 4.46
N PRO A 37 7.95 10.74 5.52
CA PRO A 37 8.99 10.30 6.44
C PRO A 37 9.96 9.32 5.77
N GLY A 38 11.13 9.20 6.38
CA GLY A 38 12.12 8.19 6.03
C GLY A 38 13.31 8.74 5.23
N GLU A 39 14.28 7.84 5.05
CA GLU A 39 15.52 8.07 4.35
C GLU A 39 15.85 6.81 3.53
N VAL A 40 16.28 7.04 2.29
CA VAL A 40 16.81 6.00 1.41
C VAL A 40 18.30 6.22 1.27
N ARG A 41 19.09 5.19 1.55
CA ARG A 41 20.54 5.20 1.31
C ARG A 41 20.82 4.49 0.01
N VAL A 42 21.56 5.17 -0.87
CA VAL A 42 21.96 4.65 -2.17
C VAL A 42 23.48 4.60 -2.25
N SER A 43 24.04 3.42 -2.53
CA SER A 43 25.47 3.24 -2.77
C SER A 43 25.71 2.54 -4.10
N SER A 44 26.89 2.72 -4.70
CA SER A 44 27.25 1.99 -5.93
C SER A 44 27.62 0.55 -5.57
N ALA A 45 27.07 -0.41 -6.32
CA ALA A 45 27.40 -1.83 -6.28
C ALA A 45 28.28 -2.25 -7.49
N GLY A 46 28.84 -1.26 -8.21
CA GLY A 46 29.63 -1.46 -9.42
C GLY A 46 28.81 -1.87 -10.64
N ASN A 47 29.38 -1.68 -11.83
CA ASN A 47 28.76 -2.01 -13.12
C ASN A 47 27.38 -1.36 -13.32
N GLU A 48 27.26 -0.07 -12.96
CA GLU A 48 26.02 0.72 -13.05
C GLU A 48 24.86 0.14 -12.23
N ARG A 49 25.20 -0.54 -11.12
CA ARG A 49 24.23 -1.04 -10.16
C ARG A 49 24.26 -0.22 -8.88
N PHE A 50 23.09 -0.10 -8.27
CA PHE A 50 22.85 0.67 -7.06
C PHE A 50 22.30 -0.25 -5.99
N ARG A 51 22.89 -0.19 -4.81
CA ARG A 51 22.35 -0.81 -3.59
C ARG A 51 21.45 0.20 -2.89
N LEU A 52 20.29 -0.27 -2.46
CA LEU A 52 19.26 0.52 -1.79
C LEU A 52 18.99 -0.01 -0.39
N CYS A 53 18.94 0.89 0.58
CA CYS A 53 18.57 0.58 1.96
C CYS A 53 17.54 1.60 2.46
N PHE A 54 16.45 1.15 3.05
CA PHE A 54 15.40 2.01 3.60
C PHE A 54 15.48 1.99 5.12
N ASN A 55 15.43 3.16 5.76
CA ASN A 55 15.48 3.23 7.22
C ASN A 55 14.13 2.94 7.90
N LEU A 56 13.01 3.03 7.16
CA LEU A 56 11.68 2.71 7.66
C LEU A 56 11.41 1.20 7.50
N PRO A 57 11.29 0.43 8.59
CA PRO A 57 11.18 -1.03 8.51
C PRO A 57 9.93 -1.51 7.75
N ALA A 58 8.81 -0.78 7.88
CA ALA A 58 7.59 -1.11 7.16
C ALA A 58 7.76 -0.95 5.64
N VAL A 59 8.41 0.15 5.20
CA VAL A 59 8.68 0.40 3.79
C VAL A 59 9.70 -0.60 3.24
N ASP A 60 10.79 -0.86 3.97
CA ASP A 60 11.82 -1.84 3.57
C ASP A 60 11.20 -3.23 3.36
N LYS A 61 10.36 -3.68 4.29
CA LYS A 61 9.69 -4.98 4.22
C LYS A 61 8.79 -5.10 2.99
N GLU A 62 8.02 -4.06 2.69
CA GLU A 62 7.10 -4.06 1.54
C GLU A 62 7.86 -4.00 0.21
N ILE A 63 8.88 -3.14 0.10
CA ILE A 63 9.75 -3.08 -1.08
C ILE A 63 10.43 -4.43 -1.34
N ARG A 64 10.98 -5.07 -0.31
CA ARG A 64 11.61 -6.40 -0.46
C ARG A 64 10.61 -7.47 -0.87
N ARG A 65 9.34 -7.37 -0.44
CA ARG A 65 8.29 -8.31 -0.87
C ARG A 65 7.89 -8.08 -2.32
N GLU A 66 7.79 -6.83 -2.76
CA GLU A 66 7.35 -6.48 -4.12
C GLU A 66 8.45 -6.70 -5.17
N PHE A 67 9.70 -6.39 -4.85
CA PHE A 67 10.82 -6.41 -5.79
C PHE A 67 11.80 -7.56 -5.51
N THR A 68 11.26 -8.78 -5.36
CA THR A 68 12.06 -9.97 -5.05
C THR A 68 13.11 -10.29 -6.12
N GLU A 69 12.85 -9.95 -7.37
CA GLU A 69 13.76 -10.09 -8.51
C GLU A 69 15.01 -9.20 -8.40
N HIS A 70 14.96 -8.16 -7.57
CA HIS A 70 16.07 -7.26 -7.29
C HIS A 70 16.86 -7.63 -6.02
N LEU A 71 16.48 -8.71 -5.33
CA LEU A 71 17.18 -9.17 -4.13
C LEU A 71 18.34 -10.11 -4.49
N MET A 72 19.55 -9.72 -4.09
CA MET A 72 20.78 -10.48 -4.28
C MET A 72 21.49 -10.60 -2.93
N GLU A 73 21.66 -11.82 -2.41
CA GLU A 73 22.29 -12.04 -1.08
C GLU A 73 21.67 -11.19 0.05
N ASN A 74 20.34 -11.01 0.00
CA ASN A 74 19.57 -10.17 0.91
C ASN A 74 19.85 -8.65 0.81
N GLU A 75 20.53 -8.20 -0.24
CA GLU A 75 20.68 -6.79 -0.61
C GLU A 75 19.74 -6.43 -1.76
N LEU A 76 19.08 -5.27 -1.67
CA LEU A 76 18.29 -4.76 -2.79
C LEU A 76 19.23 -4.04 -3.75
N VAL A 77 19.47 -4.67 -4.91
CA VAL A 77 20.41 -4.17 -5.91
C VAL A 77 19.71 -4.05 -7.26
N THR A 78 19.83 -2.88 -7.86
CA THR A 78 19.11 -2.56 -9.10
C THR A 78 19.95 -1.74 -10.06
N ARG A 79 19.44 -1.52 -11.27
CA ARG A 79 19.99 -0.59 -12.28
C ARG A 79 19.10 0.65 -12.35
N GLU A 80 19.41 1.57 -13.24
CA GLU A 80 18.67 2.83 -13.42
C GLU A 80 17.14 2.67 -13.48
N THR A 81 16.63 1.75 -14.31
CA THR A 81 15.19 1.55 -14.48
C THR A 81 14.51 1.09 -13.19
N GLY A 82 15.10 0.10 -12.51
CA GLY A 82 14.57 -0.38 -11.23
C GLY A 82 14.80 0.63 -10.11
N LEU A 83 15.85 1.44 -10.15
CA LEU A 83 16.06 2.55 -9.22
C LEU A 83 14.90 3.56 -9.32
N TYR A 84 14.53 3.95 -10.55
CA TYR A 84 13.40 4.84 -10.80
C TYR A 84 12.07 4.26 -10.30
N THR A 85 11.83 2.96 -10.51
CA THR A 85 10.60 2.29 -10.05
C THR A 85 10.56 2.14 -8.53
N ILE A 86 11.63 1.62 -7.93
CA ILE A 86 11.72 1.34 -6.49
C ILE A 86 11.64 2.63 -5.67
N LEU A 87 12.33 3.71 -6.09
CA LEU A 87 12.25 4.99 -5.37
C LEU A 87 10.85 5.59 -5.41
N GLY A 88 10.18 5.56 -6.58
CA GLY A 88 8.79 6.02 -6.67
C GLY A 88 7.88 5.21 -5.76
N ARG A 89 8.04 3.89 -5.74
CA ARG A 89 7.25 3.00 -4.91
C ARG A 89 7.52 3.20 -3.40
N ALA A 90 8.78 3.39 -3.02
CA ALA A 90 9.16 3.66 -1.65
C ALA A 90 8.56 4.98 -1.15
N PHE A 91 8.50 6.00 -2.00
CA PHE A 91 7.86 7.27 -1.68
C PHE A 91 6.36 7.09 -1.40
N GLU A 92 5.64 6.36 -2.26
CA GLU A 92 4.22 6.04 -2.06
C GLU A 92 4.00 5.27 -0.74
N LEU A 93 4.83 4.25 -0.47
CA LEU A 93 4.76 3.48 0.77
C LEU A 93 5.08 4.33 2.00
N SER A 94 6.07 5.22 1.95
CA SER A 94 6.37 6.16 3.04
C SER A 94 5.22 7.12 3.33
N ALA A 95 4.41 7.47 2.32
CA ALA A 95 3.22 8.31 2.51
C ALA A 95 2.03 7.54 3.13
N ALA A 96 2.03 6.21 3.02
CA ALA A 96 0.94 5.35 3.50
C ALA A 96 1.26 4.65 4.83
N LEU A 97 2.53 4.37 5.10
CA LEU A 97 2.98 3.52 6.20
C LEU A 97 3.85 4.28 7.22
N PRO A 98 3.93 3.79 8.47
CA PRO A 98 3.00 2.84 9.10
C PRO A 98 1.81 3.54 9.76
N SER A 99 1.93 4.83 10.08
CA SER A 99 0.95 5.59 10.88
C SER A 99 0.67 6.97 10.30
N GLU A 100 1.13 7.22 9.07
CA GLU A 100 0.97 8.49 8.37
C GLU A 100 -0.52 8.87 8.18
N PRO A 101 -1.44 7.95 7.84
CA PRO A 101 -2.86 8.28 7.75
C PRO A 101 -3.44 8.73 9.09
N LEU A 102 -3.12 8.03 10.19
CA LEU A 102 -3.53 8.40 11.54
C LEU A 102 -2.97 9.77 11.95
N ARG A 103 -1.69 10.03 11.66
CA ARG A 103 -1.05 11.32 11.93
C ARG A 103 -1.76 12.45 11.19
N ARG A 104 -2.05 12.27 9.90
CA ARG A 104 -2.78 13.25 9.07
C ARG A 104 -4.19 13.48 9.59
N PHE A 105 -4.86 12.43 10.05
CA PHE A 105 -6.19 12.53 10.64
C PHE A 105 -6.15 13.38 11.92
N HIS A 106 -5.27 13.07 12.87
CA HIS A 106 -5.11 13.87 14.10
C HIS A 106 -4.77 15.33 13.82
N GLN A 107 -3.95 15.61 12.80
CA GLN A 107 -3.66 16.98 12.36
C GLN A 107 -4.88 17.69 11.76
N ALA A 108 -5.68 16.98 10.95
CA ALA A 108 -6.85 17.55 10.30
C ALA A 108 -7.98 17.85 11.29
N ILE A 109 -8.14 17.04 12.33
CA ILE A 109 -9.24 17.19 13.30
C ILE A 109 -8.92 18.14 14.45
N GLY A 110 -7.63 18.41 14.72
CA GLY A 110 -7.21 19.29 15.80
C GLY A 110 -7.90 18.99 17.14
N ASN A 111 -8.48 20.03 17.77
CA ASN A 111 -9.27 19.93 19.01
C ASN A 111 -10.78 20.06 18.76
N LEU A 112 -11.30 19.53 17.65
CA LEU A 112 -12.74 19.60 17.37
C LEU A 112 -13.56 18.91 18.49
N PRO A 113 -14.59 19.57 19.04
CA PRO A 113 -15.43 18.96 20.07
C PRO A 113 -16.26 17.80 19.51
N SER A 114 -16.43 16.75 20.32
CA SER A 114 -17.23 15.58 19.99
C SER A 114 -18.73 15.90 20.13
N THR A 115 -19.35 16.43 19.07
CA THR A 115 -20.81 16.47 18.93
C THR A 115 -21.25 15.59 17.76
N GLU A 116 -22.51 15.17 17.71
CA GLU A 116 -23.02 14.27 16.68
C GLU A 116 -22.79 14.76 15.23
N ARG A 117 -22.96 16.07 14.98
CA ARG A 117 -22.60 16.67 13.68
C ARG A 117 -21.10 16.61 13.37
N HIS A 118 -20.24 16.70 14.40
CA HIS A 118 -18.80 16.57 14.21
C HIS A 118 -18.42 15.12 13.89
N LEU A 119 -19.09 14.12 14.47
CA LEU A 119 -18.80 12.70 14.18
C LEU A 119 -18.93 12.34 12.70
N LEU A 120 -19.98 12.83 12.01
CA LEU A 120 -20.14 12.61 10.56
C LEU A 120 -19.03 13.28 9.73
N THR A 121 -18.61 14.49 10.12
CA THR A 121 -17.49 15.19 9.48
C THR A 121 -16.17 14.46 9.71
N LEU A 122 -15.90 14.03 10.95
CA LEU A 122 -14.72 13.26 11.31
C LEU A 122 -14.64 11.95 10.53
N GLN A 123 -15.77 11.24 10.40
CA GLN A 123 -15.83 10.02 9.60
C GLN A 123 -15.46 10.27 8.13
N ARG A 124 -15.99 11.34 7.51
CA ARG A 124 -15.67 11.68 6.12
C ARG A 124 -14.19 11.98 5.94
N VAL A 125 -13.63 12.84 6.80
CA VAL A 125 -12.19 13.17 6.79
C VAL A 125 -11.34 11.91 6.95
N GLY A 126 -11.70 11.05 7.89
CA GLY A 126 -11.00 9.78 8.12
C GLY A 126 -11.07 8.85 6.91
N GLN A 127 -12.23 8.70 6.28
CA GLN A 127 -12.37 7.87 5.08
C GLN A 127 -11.63 8.44 3.87
N ASP A 128 -11.61 9.75 3.68
CA ASP A 128 -10.86 10.40 2.60
C ASP A 128 -9.35 10.18 2.77
N ILE A 129 -8.85 10.31 4.00
CA ILE A 129 -7.44 10.05 4.33
C ILE A 129 -7.10 8.57 4.13
N PHE A 130 -7.95 7.67 4.63
CA PHE A 130 -7.77 6.24 4.45
C PHE A 130 -7.74 5.84 2.97
N ARG A 131 -8.67 6.39 2.16
CA ARG A 131 -8.71 6.16 0.73
C ARG A 131 -7.41 6.59 0.06
N GLY A 132 -6.93 7.80 0.32
CA GLY A 132 -5.69 8.29 -0.25
C GLY A 132 -4.48 7.43 0.14
N ALA A 133 -4.45 6.95 1.39
CA ALA A 133 -3.40 6.06 1.88
C ALA A 133 -3.45 4.67 1.22
N LEU A 134 -4.64 4.12 1.00
CA LEU A 134 -4.80 2.86 0.25
C LEU A 134 -4.44 3.03 -1.22
N GLU A 135 -4.81 4.14 -1.85
CA GLU A 135 -4.39 4.47 -3.22
C GLU A 135 -2.87 4.44 -3.32
N GLN A 136 -2.16 5.06 -2.37
CA GLN A 136 -0.70 5.00 -2.30
C GLN A 136 -0.17 3.58 -2.00
N TYR A 137 -0.74 2.89 -1.00
CA TYR A 137 -0.31 1.54 -0.64
C TYR A 137 -0.52 0.51 -1.75
N TRP A 138 -1.54 0.64 -2.61
CA TRP A 138 -1.79 -0.28 -3.72
C TRP A 138 -1.27 0.23 -5.08
N GLY A 139 -0.44 1.29 -5.09
CA GLY A 139 0.16 1.82 -6.32
C GLY A 139 -0.87 2.40 -7.30
N ASN A 140 -1.96 2.95 -6.77
CA ASN A 140 -3.11 3.51 -7.48
C ASN A 140 -3.84 2.51 -8.37
N ARG A 141 -3.78 1.21 -8.03
CA ARG A 141 -4.37 0.15 -8.84
C ARG A 141 -5.21 -0.81 -8.01
N CYS A 142 -6.23 -1.38 -8.64
CA CYS A 142 -6.98 -2.47 -8.02
C CYS A 142 -6.05 -3.65 -7.75
N ALA A 143 -6.10 -4.16 -6.52
CA ALA A 143 -5.29 -5.28 -6.04
C ALA A 143 -5.51 -6.61 -6.82
N ILE A 144 -6.60 -6.72 -7.57
CA ILE A 144 -7.00 -7.93 -8.31
C ILE A 144 -6.92 -7.70 -9.82
N THR A 145 -7.58 -6.66 -10.34
CA THR A 145 -7.72 -6.43 -11.80
C THR A 145 -6.64 -5.53 -12.39
N ASN A 146 -5.83 -4.90 -11.53
CA ASN A 146 -4.79 -3.94 -11.90
C ASN A 146 -5.30 -2.66 -12.62
N VAL A 147 -6.63 -2.45 -12.72
CA VAL A 147 -7.21 -1.22 -13.26
C VAL A 147 -6.77 -0.01 -12.43
N GLY A 148 -6.41 1.08 -13.11
CA GLY A 148 -5.85 2.29 -12.48
C GLY A 148 -6.76 3.52 -12.53
N ASP A 149 -7.91 3.43 -13.20
CA ASP A 149 -8.88 4.51 -13.30
C ASP A 149 -9.52 4.74 -11.92
N ARG A 150 -9.13 5.84 -11.27
CA ARG A 150 -9.46 6.14 -9.87
C ARG A 150 -10.96 6.14 -9.60
N GLU A 151 -11.77 6.53 -10.57
CA GLU A 151 -13.24 6.59 -10.51
C GLU A 151 -13.85 5.20 -10.33
N LEU A 152 -13.18 4.16 -10.86
CA LEU A 152 -13.59 2.76 -10.76
C LEU A 152 -13.13 2.11 -9.44
N LEU A 153 -12.24 2.75 -8.70
CA LEU A 153 -11.65 2.22 -7.47
C LEU A 153 -12.44 2.58 -6.21
N ARG A 154 -12.43 1.67 -5.25
CA ARG A 154 -13.03 1.79 -3.92
C ARG A 154 -12.03 1.33 -2.87
N ALA A 155 -11.97 2.10 -1.79
CA ALA A 155 -11.18 1.80 -0.60
C ALA A 155 -12.02 0.90 0.31
N SER A 156 -11.92 -0.42 0.10
CA SER A 156 -12.69 -1.40 0.86
C SER A 156 -12.00 -1.68 2.18
N HIS A 157 -12.68 -1.45 3.31
CA HIS A 157 -12.22 -1.98 4.59
C HIS A 157 -12.37 -3.50 4.63
N ILE A 158 -11.46 -4.18 5.32
CA ILE A 158 -11.56 -5.62 5.60
C ILE A 158 -12.42 -5.84 6.84
N LYS A 159 -12.07 -5.18 7.94
CA LYS A 159 -12.93 -5.01 9.12
C LYS A 159 -13.70 -3.70 8.97
N PRO A 160 -15.04 -3.73 8.88
CA PRO A 160 -15.84 -2.54 8.59
C PRO A 160 -15.57 -1.38 9.56
N TRP A 161 -15.60 -0.15 9.04
CA TRP A 161 -15.32 1.08 9.81
C TRP A 161 -16.09 1.16 11.14
N ALA A 162 -17.37 0.78 11.13
CA ALA A 162 -18.25 0.82 12.30
C ALA A 162 -17.90 -0.23 13.36
N GLN A 163 -17.18 -1.29 12.99
CA GLN A 163 -16.75 -2.38 13.88
C GLN A 163 -15.32 -2.18 14.40
N CYS A 164 -14.59 -1.21 13.85
CA CYS A 164 -13.25 -0.85 14.33
C CYS A 164 -13.33 -0.24 15.74
N ALA A 165 -12.46 -0.72 16.64
CA ALA A 165 -12.39 -0.33 18.03
C ALA A 165 -11.69 1.01 18.25
N SER A 166 -10.89 1.46 17.28
CA SER A 166 -10.12 2.71 17.38
C SER A 166 -9.82 3.33 16.01
N ASP A 167 -9.32 4.57 16.02
CA ASP A 167 -8.92 5.27 14.78
C ASP A 167 -7.67 4.65 14.16
N GLU A 168 -6.80 4.04 14.96
CA GLU A 168 -5.68 3.22 14.48
C GLU A 168 -6.17 2.09 13.57
N GLU A 169 -7.24 1.37 13.95
CA GLU A 169 -7.80 0.30 13.10
C GLU A 169 -8.51 0.86 11.85
N ARG A 170 -9.18 2.01 11.98
CA ARG A 170 -9.91 2.65 10.87
C ARG A 170 -8.99 3.18 9.79
N LEU A 171 -7.81 3.64 10.20
CA LEU A 171 -6.82 4.31 9.35
C LEU A 171 -5.60 3.44 9.05
N ASP A 172 -5.56 2.20 9.54
CA ASP A 172 -4.53 1.23 9.17
C ASP A 172 -4.75 0.75 7.74
N VAL A 173 -3.78 1.03 6.86
CA VAL A 173 -3.81 0.58 5.46
C VAL A 173 -3.89 -0.94 5.31
N PHE A 174 -3.38 -1.71 6.28
CA PHE A 174 -3.51 -3.17 6.27
C PHE A 174 -4.92 -3.66 6.61
N ASN A 175 -5.81 -2.78 7.08
CA ASN A 175 -7.25 -3.02 7.21
C ASN A 175 -8.00 -2.70 5.91
N GLY A 176 -7.31 -2.58 4.77
CA GLY A 176 -7.96 -2.18 3.54
C GLY A 176 -7.37 -2.76 2.28
N ILE A 177 -8.22 -2.85 1.26
CA ILE A 177 -7.86 -3.32 -0.08
C ILE A 177 -8.44 -2.35 -1.10
N LEU A 178 -7.60 -1.91 -2.04
CA LEU A 178 -8.08 -1.09 -3.15
C LEU A 178 -8.68 -2.01 -4.21
N LEU A 179 -9.99 -1.92 -4.41
CA LEU A 179 -10.74 -2.82 -5.29
C LEU A 179 -11.50 -2.02 -6.35
N ALA A 180 -11.71 -2.65 -7.51
CA ALA A 180 -12.66 -2.14 -8.47
C ALA A 180 -14.09 -2.28 -7.91
N ALA A 181 -15.01 -1.36 -8.23
CA ALA A 181 -16.31 -1.23 -7.56
C ALA A 181 -17.14 -2.53 -7.48
N HIS A 182 -17.18 -3.32 -8.54
CA HIS A 182 -17.83 -4.63 -8.56
C HIS A 182 -17.21 -5.66 -7.59
N LEU A 183 -15.88 -5.68 -7.43
CA LEU A 183 -15.18 -6.57 -6.50
C LEU A 183 -15.33 -6.09 -5.06
N ASP A 184 -15.29 -4.78 -4.83
CA ASP A 184 -15.60 -4.14 -3.54
C ASP A 184 -16.99 -4.56 -3.04
N ALA A 185 -18.01 -4.45 -3.89
CA ALA A 185 -19.37 -4.86 -3.56
C ALA A 185 -19.47 -6.36 -3.18
N ALA A 186 -18.71 -7.23 -3.85
CA ALA A 186 -18.66 -8.65 -3.51
C ALA A 186 -17.91 -8.90 -2.19
N PHE A 187 -16.81 -8.18 -1.95
CA PHE A 187 -16.01 -8.31 -0.73
C PHE A 187 -16.77 -7.83 0.51
N ASP A 188 -17.34 -6.62 0.48
CA ASP A 188 -18.11 -6.02 1.59
C ASP A 188 -19.31 -6.87 2.01
N LYS A 189 -19.90 -7.62 1.08
CA LYS A 189 -21.02 -8.54 1.34
C LYS A 189 -20.61 -9.97 1.65
N HIS A 190 -19.30 -10.22 1.81
CA HIS A 190 -18.74 -11.55 2.02
C HIS A 190 -19.19 -12.57 0.95
N LEU A 191 -19.39 -12.09 -0.28
CA LEU A 191 -19.56 -12.93 -1.47
C LEU A 191 -18.21 -13.28 -2.11
N MET A 192 -17.14 -12.62 -1.66
CA MET A 192 -15.76 -12.88 -1.99
C MET A 192 -14.91 -12.73 -0.73
N THR A 193 -13.84 -13.50 -0.58
CA THR A 193 -12.81 -13.31 0.46
C THR A 193 -11.42 -13.60 -0.12
N ILE A 194 -10.38 -13.40 0.69
CA ILE A 194 -8.98 -13.68 0.30
C ILE A 194 -8.37 -14.62 1.33
N SER A 195 -7.81 -15.73 0.85
CA SER A 195 -7.13 -16.74 1.67
C SER A 195 -5.83 -16.21 2.27
N SER A 196 -5.21 -16.97 3.18
CA SER A 196 -3.95 -16.58 3.82
C SER A 196 -2.78 -16.44 2.83
N ASP A 197 -2.81 -17.21 1.75
CA ASP A 197 -1.85 -17.17 0.64
C ASP A 197 -2.24 -16.20 -0.48
N GLY A 198 -3.32 -15.43 -0.31
CA GLY A 198 -3.71 -14.37 -1.24
C GLY A 198 -4.62 -14.81 -2.38
N LEU A 199 -5.07 -16.06 -2.43
CA LEU A 199 -6.05 -16.52 -3.41
C LEU A 199 -7.43 -15.94 -3.12
N VAL A 200 -8.05 -15.38 -4.16
CA VAL A 200 -9.43 -14.91 -4.08
C VAL A 200 -10.38 -16.11 -4.11
N GLN A 201 -11.31 -16.13 -3.17
CA GLN A 201 -12.34 -17.16 -3.05
C GLN A 201 -13.71 -16.53 -3.21
N PHE A 202 -14.54 -17.09 -4.09
CA PHE A 202 -15.91 -16.64 -4.30
C PHE A 202 -16.92 -17.54 -3.58
N SER A 203 -17.99 -16.94 -3.08
CA SER A 203 -19.07 -17.66 -2.41
C SER A 203 -19.83 -18.54 -3.42
N PRO A 204 -20.18 -19.79 -3.06
CA PRO A 204 -21.01 -20.66 -3.91
C PRO A 204 -22.44 -20.13 -4.09
N ARG A 205 -22.83 -19.09 -3.35
CA ARG A 205 -24.12 -18.40 -3.48
C ARG A 205 -24.18 -17.48 -4.70
N LEU A 206 -23.05 -17.19 -5.32
CA LEU A 206 -23.00 -16.40 -6.54
C LEU A 206 -23.51 -17.24 -7.73
N SER A 207 -24.31 -16.61 -8.58
CA SER A 207 -24.72 -17.23 -9.85
C SER A 207 -23.54 -17.27 -10.82
N GLN A 208 -23.65 -18.10 -11.87
CA GLN A 208 -22.63 -18.18 -12.92
C GLN A 208 -22.49 -16.85 -13.67
N GLU A 209 -23.59 -16.11 -13.84
CA GLU A 209 -23.57 -14.77 -14.44
C GLU A 209 -22.78 -13.78 -13.59
N ALA A 210 -22.97 -13.81 -12.26
CA ALA A 210 -22.21 -12.96 -11.34
C ALA A 210 -20.72 -13.32 -11.34
N LEU A 211 -20.39 -14.61 -11.33
CA LEU A 211 -19.00 -15.08 -11.44
C LEU A 211 -18.35 -14.67 -12.77
N GLY A 212 -19.09 -14.73 -13.88
CA GLY A 212 -18.61 -14.26 -15.18
C GLY A 212 -18.27 -12.77 -15.22
N VAL A 213 -18.93 -11.95 -14.39
CA VAL A 213 -18.61 -10.52 -14.24
C VAL A 213 -17.42 -10.30 -13.28
N LEU A 214 -17.39 -11.03 -12.16
CA LEU A 214 -16.36 -10.86 -11.13
C LEU A 214 -15.00 -11.47 -11.51
N ASN A 215 -15.02 -12.55 -12.30
CA ASN A 215 -13.84 -13.26 -12.79
C ASN A 215 -14.05 -13.76 -14.22
N PRO A 216 -14.09 -12.85 -15.22
CA PRO A 216 -14.36 -13.21 -16.62
C PRO A 216 -13.33 -14.18 -17.22
N GLY A 217 -12.10 -14.19 -16.68
CA GLY A 217 -11.05 -15.10 -17.12
C GLY A 217 -11.17 -16.53 -16.57
N GLY A 218 -12.00 -16.75 -15.53
CA GLY A 218 -12.18 -18.05 -14.87
C GLY A 218 -10.95 -18.63 -14.16
N GLY A 219 -9.78 -18.01 -14.32
CA GLY A 219 -8.53 -18.42 -13.69
C GLY A 219 -8.41 -17.99 -12.22
N PRO A 220 -7.38 -18.48 -11.51
CA PRO A 220 -7.11 -18.04 -10.14
C PRO A 220 -6.75 -16.55 -10.13
N LEU A 221 -7.38 -15.81 -9.22
CA LEU A 221 -7.06 -14.42 -8.93
C LEU A 221 -6.23 -14.38 -7.63
N VAL A 222 -5.14 -13.62 -7.64
CA VAL A 222 -4.17 -13.56 -6.53
C VAL A 222 -3.94 -12.12 -6.11
N VAL A 223 -3.95 -11.88 -4.81
CA VAL A 223 -3.63 -10.60 -4.18
C VAL A 223 -2.35 -10.74 -3.38
N ALA A 224 -1.42 -9.79 -3.55
CA ALA A 224 -0.18 -9.73 -2.79
C ALA A 224 -0.43 -9.25 -1.34
N VAL A 225 -0.91 -10.15 -0.49
CA VAL A 225 -1.27 -9.84 0.90
C VAL A 225 -0.03 -9.81 1.82
N ALA A 226 0.19 -8.67 2.47
CA ALA A 226 1.15 -8.56 3.58
C ALA A 226 0.72 -9.42 4.78
N PRO A 227 1.67 -9.94 5.58
CA PRO A 227 1.35 -10.60 6.86
C PRO A 227 0.48 -9.74 7.78
N SER A 228 0.65 -8.41 7.75
CA SER A 228 -0.13 -7.47 8.56
C SER A 228 -1.63 -7.44 8.22
N HIS A 229 -2.03 -7.80 6.99
CA HIS A 229 -3.45 -7.92 6.63
C HIS A 229 -4.12 -9.12 7.30
N GLN A 230 -3.35 -10.14 7.70
CA GLN A 230 -3.91 -11.42 8.10
C GLN A 230 -4.79 -11.33 9.35
N ARG A 231 -4.52 -10.38 10.25
CA ARG A 231 -5.38 -10.15 11.42
C ARG A 231 -6.81 -9.79 11.01
N TYR A 232 -6.98 -8.95 9.99
CA TYR A 232 -8.28 -8.53 9.50
C TYR A 232 -8.89 -9.56 8.55
N LEU A 233 -8.08 -10.14 7.65
CA LEU A 233 -8.56 -11.15 6.70
C LEU A 233 -9.01 -12.44 7.41
N ALA A 234 -8.42 -12.79 8.55
CA ALA A 234 -8.88 -13.92 9.35
C ALA A 234 -10.34 -13.73 9.80
N GLU A 235 -10.66 -12.58 10.41
CA GLU A 235 -12.03 -12.24 10.82
C GLU A 235 -12.98 -12.21 9.62
N HIS A 236 -12.57 -11.59 8.51
CA HIS A 236 -13.37 -11.53 7.29
C HIS A 236 -13.68 -12.93 6.71
N ARG A 237 -12.68 -13.84 6.70
CA ARG A 237 -12.87 -15.23 6.28
C ARG A 237 -13.82 -16.01 7.18
N GLU A 238 -13.77 -15.79 8.49
CA GLU A 238 -14.73 -16.43 9.40
C GLU A 238 -16.17 -16.03 9.07
N THR A 239 -16.44 -14.74 8.84
CA THR A 239 -17.78 -14.28 8.46
C THR A 239 -18.18 -14.82 7.08
N PHE A 240 -17.26 -14.83 6.12
CA PHE A 240 -17.46 -15.45 4.80
C PHE A 240 -17.89 -16.92 4.92
N LEU A 241 -17.17 -17.72 5.71
CA LEU A 241 -17.47 -19.14 5.91
C LEU A 241 -18.82 -19.36 6.62
N ARG A 242 -19.16 -18.52 7.61
CA ARG A 242 -20.47 -18.58 8.29
C ARG A 242 -21.62 -18.26 7.35
N ALA A 243 -21.40 -17.39 6.36
CA ALA A 243 -22.40 -17.01 5.36
C ALA A 243 -22.58 -18.05 4.23
N MET A 244 -21.78 -19.12 4.23
CA MET A 244 -21.88 -20.25 3.29
C MET A 244 -22.75 -21.41 3.80
N VAL A 245 -23.04 -21.44 5.10
CA VAL A 245 -23.95 -22.41 5.74
C VAL A 245 -25.36 -21.84 5.74
#